data_AF-A7S9W8-F1
#
_entry.id   AF-A7S9W8-F1
#
_cell.length_a   1.000
_cell.length_b   1.000
_cell.length_c   1.000
_cell.angle_alpha   90.00
_cell.angle_beta   90.00
_cell.angle_gamma   90.00
#
_symmetry.space_group_name_H-M   'P 1'
#
loop_
_entity.id
_entity.type
_entity.pdbx_description
1 polymer ?
#
loop_
_entity_poly.entity_id
_entity_poly.type
_entity_poly.pdbx_seq_one_letter_code
_entity_poly.pdbx_strand_id
1 'polypeptide(L)'
;RYFVMKSNNAENVLLSKAKGVWSTPRTNEKKLNAAFKRYKNVILIFSVKESGKFQGFARLLGEAKHGEHFVPWVLPPGMNAKALGGVFKLEWLNRHDLWFSKCIHLRNPWNDNKEVKICRDGQEVEPGVGEELCRLF
;
A
#
# COMPACT_ATOMS: atom_id res chain seq x y z
N ARG A 1 -0.86 -6.79 -10.36
CA ARG A 1 -1.64 -7.04 -9.12
C ARG A 1 -1.67 -5.76 -8.31
N TYR A 2 -2.76 -5.50 -7.59
CA TYR A 2 -2.98 -4.26 -6.86
C TYR A 2 -3.33 -4.57 -5.41
N PHE A 3 -2.72 -3.85 -4.47
CA PHE A 3 -2.97 -3.98 -3.04
C PHE A 3 -3.16 -2.61 -2.42
N VAL A 4 -4.17 -2.45 -1.55
CA VAL A 4 -4.31 -1.24 -0.75
C VAL A 4 -3.52 -1.38 0.54
N MET A 5 -2.59 -0.45 0.77
CA MET A 5 -1.81 -0.35 1.99
C MET A 5 -2.39 0.76 2.88
N LYS A 6 -2.82 0.39 4.08
CA LYS A 6 -3.43 1.31 5.04
C LYS A 6 -2.41 1.74 6.10
N SER A 7 -2.07 3.02 6.10
CA SER A 7 -1.23 3.59 7.16
C SER A 7 -2.09 4.19 8.28
N ASN A 8 -1.66 4.06 9.53
CA ASN A 8 -2.29 4.75 10.65
C ASN A 8 -1.94 6.24 10.72
N ASN A 9 -0.84 6.65 10.09
CA ASN A 9 -0.36 8.03 10.14
C ASN A 9 0.16 8.50 8.78
N ALA A 10 0.18 9.81 8.60
CA ALA A 10 0.67 10.45 7.38
C ALA A 10 2.20 10.46 7.33
N GLU A 11 2.90 10.51 8.48
CA GLU A 11 4.38 10.57 8.49
C GLU A 11 5.01 9.35 7.82
N ASN A 12 4.47 8.14 8.02
CA ASN A 12 4.99 6.94 7.37
C ASN A 12 4.82 7.00 5.85
N VAL A 13 3.71 7.54 5.35
CA VAL A 13 3.51 7.68 3.90
C VAL A 13 4.45 8.72 3.33
N LEU A 14 4.67 9.85 4.02
CA LEU A 14 5.64 10.87 3.62
C LEU A 14 7.07 10.32 3.63
N LEU A 15 7.45 9.57 4.67
CA LEU A 15 8.75 8.92 4.77
C LEU A 15 8.95 7.90 3.65
N SER A 16 7.91 7.14 3.32
CA SER A 16 7.90 6.19 2.22
C SER A 16 8.10 6.88 0.87
N LYS A 17 7.42 8.01 0.63
CA LYS A 17 7.63 8.83 -0.57
C LYS A 17 9.06 9.35 -0.65
N ALA A 18 9.60 9.86 0.46
CA ALA A 18 10.95 10.42 0.50
C ALA A 18 12.03 9.36 0.26
N LYS A 19 11.90 8.18 0.88
CA LYS A 19 12.94 7.13 0.85
C LYS A 19 12.72 6.05 -0.23
N GLY A 20 11.54 5.99 -0.86
CA GLY A 20 11.22 4.94 -1.84
C GLY A 20 11.16 3.55 -1.22
N VAL A 21 10.66 3.44 0.02
CA VAL A 21 10.60 2.17 0.74
C VAL A 21 9.30 2.01 1.52
N TRP A 22 8.91 0.78 1.84
CA TRP A 22 7.77 0.50 2.71
C TRP A 22 7.99 -0.75 3.55
N SER A 23 7.47 -0.74 4.77
CA SER A 23 7.36 -1.94 5.61
C SER A 23 5.91 -2.14 6.02
N THR A 24 5.52 -3.40 6.16
CA THR A 24 4.16 -3.82 6.49
C THR A 24 4.24 -5.00 7.46
N PRO A 25 3.15 -5.36 8.18
CA PRO A 25 3.16 -6.56 9.02
C PRO A 25 3.52 -7.83 8.23
N ARG A 26 4.12 -8.82 8.91
CA ARG A 26 4.62 -10.07 8.31
C ARG A 26 3.57 -10.85 7.51
N THR A 27 2.29 -10.74 7.88
CA THR A 27 1.17 -11.35 7.16
C THR A 27 1.03 -10.78 5.74
N ASN A 28 1.15 -9.46 5.60
CA ASN A 28 1.08 -8.77 4.32
C ASN A 28 2.40 -8.95 3.54
N GLU A 29 3.54 -8.96 4.23
CA GLU A 29 4.85 -9.23 3.60
C GLU A 29 4.83 -10.55 2.80
N LYS A 30 4.34 -11.64 3.41
CA LYS A 30 4.25 -12.95 2.74
C LYS A 30 3.42 -12.89 1.46
N LYS A 31 2.28 -12.19 1.49
CA LYS A 31 1.40 -12.02 0.31
C LYS A 31 2.08 -11.21 -0.79
N LEU A 32 2.72 -10.10 -0.43
CA LEU A 32 3.40 -9.22 -1.37
C LEU A 32 4.61 -9.90 -2.02
N ASN A 33 5.42 -10.63 -1.25
CA ASN A 33 6.54 -11.42 -1.79
C ASN A 33 6.03 -12.51 -2.75
N ALA A 34 4.97 -13.24 -2.39
CA ALA A 34 4.38 -14.24 -3.26
C ALA A 34 3.82 -13.62 -4.57
N ALA A 35 3.19 -12.45 -4.47
CA ALA A 35 2.72 -11.71 -5.65
C ALA A 35 3.88 -11.24 -6.52
N PHE A 36 4.96 -10.72 -5.93
CA PHE A 36 6.13 -10.24 -6.67
C PHE A 36 6.82 -11.35 -7.46
N LYS A 37 6.91 -12.57 -6.90
CA LYS A 37 7.47 -13.74 -7.60
C LYS A 37 6.64 -14.19 -8.79
N ARG A 38 5.32 -13.98 -8.75
CA ARG A 38 4.38 -14.50 -9.75
C ARG A 38 4.00 -13.49 -10.82
N TYR A 39 4.08 -12.19 -10.52
CA TYR A 39 3.56 -11.14 -11.39
C TYR A 39 4.62 -10.06 -11.63
N LYS A 40 4.77 -9.66 -12.91
CA LYS A 40 5.72 -8.64 -13.33
C LYS A 40 5.51 -7.28 -12.65
N ASN A 41 4.25 -6.92 -12.39
CA ASN A 41 3.89 -5.66 -11.76
C ASN A 41 3.01 -5.90 -10.53
N VAL A 42 3.51 -5.46 -9.38
CA VAL A 42 2.75 -5.38 -8.13
C VAL A 42 2.70 -3.93 -7.69
N ILE A 43 1.49 -3.38 -7.63
CA ILE A 43 1.20 -1.98 -7.32
C ILE A 43 0.61 -1.91 -5.91
N LEU A 44 1.16 -1.01 -5.11
CA LEU A 44 0.71 -0.67 -3.78
C LEU A 44 0.03 0.70 -3.83
N ILE A 45 -1.24 0.77 -3.46
CA ILE A 45 -2.04 2.00 -3.41
C ILE A 45 -2.14 2.41 -1.94
N PHE A 46 -1.69 3.62 -1.61
CA PHE A 46 -1.57 4.05 -0.23
C PHE A 46 -2.79 4.84 0.23
N SER A 47 -3.29 4.54 1.42
CA SER A 47 -4.32 5.32 2.09
C SER A 47 -4.09 5.44 3.59
N VAL A 48 -3.98 6.66 4.11
CA VAL A 48 -3.92 6.97 5.53
C VAL A 48 -5.33 6.85 6.11
N LYS A 49 -5.48 6.20 7.26
CA LYS A 49 -6.75 6.11 7.97
C LYS A 49 -7.31 7.51 8.24
N GLU A 50 -8.63 7.64 8.14
CA GLU A 50 -9.38 8.89 8.39
C GLU A 50 -9.02 10.09 7.48
N SER A 51 -8.12 9.91 6.50
CA SER A 51 -7.71 10.99 5.59
C SER A 51 -8.74 11.36 4.50
N GLY A 52 -9.74 10.51 4.26
CA GLY A 52 -10.73 10.69 3.18
C GLY A 52 -10.15 10.58 1.75
N LYS A 53 -8.91 10.11 1.60
CA LYS A 53 -8.21 10.06 0.31
C LYS A 53 -7.17 8.93 0.22
N PHE A 54 -6.78 8.62 -1.01
CA PHE A 54 -5.56 7.89 -1.31
C PHE A 54 -4.41 8.89 -1.47
N GLN A 55 -3.20 8.52 -1.03
CA GLN A 55 -2.00 9.38 -1.09
C GLN A 55 -1.06 9.02 -2.24
N GLY A 56 -1.57 8.32 -3.25
CA GLY A 56 -0.79 7.89 -4.42
C GLY A 56 -0.54 6.39 -4.42
N PHE A 57 0.28 5.96 -5.39
CA PHE A 57 0.60 4.56 -5.58
C PHE A 57 2.04 4.36 -6.05
N ALA A 58 2.58 3.19 -5.75
CA ALA A 58 3.94 2.81 -6.04
C ALA A 58 4.03 1.37 -6.54
N ARG A 59 5.07 1.05 -7.29
CA ARG A 59 5.38 -0.29 -7.76
C ARG A 59 6.44 -0.93 -6.87
N LEU A 60 6.27 -2.22 -6.54
CA LEU A 60 7.32 -3.01 -5.89
C LEU A 60 8.50 -3.23 -6.85
N LEU A 61 9.73 -3.00 -6.36
CA LEU A 61 10.97 -3.21 -7.11
C LEU A 61 11.72 -4.50 -6.70
N GLY A 62 11.32 -5.13 -5.60
CA GLY A 62 11.99 -6.31 -5.06
C GLY A 62 11.21 -6.92 -3.91
N GLU A 63 11.64 -8.12 -3.50
CA GLU A 63 11.18 -8.75 -2.26
C GLU A 63 11.60 -7.93 -1.03
N ALA A 64 10.89 -8.15 0.08
CA ALA A 64 11.26 -7.55 1.36
C ALA A 64 12.63 -8.03 1.83
N LYS A 65 13.47 -7.10 2.26
CA LYS A 65 14.77 -7.38 2.85
C LYS A 65 14.79 -7.10 4.34
N HIS A 66 15.38 -8.00 5.10
CA HIS A 66 15.53 -7.89 6.56
C HIS A 66 16.93 -7.38 6.89
N GLY A 67 17.05 -6.42 7.80
CA GLY A 67 18.34 -5.97 8.35
C GLY A 67 19.17 -5.00 7.49
N GLU A 68 18.88 -4.79 6.20
CA GLU A 68 19.69 -3.89 5.35
C GLU A 68 19.43 -2.39 5.62
N HIS A 69 18.22 -2.01 6.04
CA HIS A 69 17.83 -0.60 6.16
C HIS A 69 16.99 -0.34 7.40
N PHE A 70 17.54 0.41 8.36
CA PHE A 70 16.74 0.97 9.45
C PHE A 70 15.93 2.15 8.93
N VAL A 71 14.60 2.01 8.96
CA VAL A 71 13.67 3.09 8.65
C VAL A 71 12.93 3.44 9.94
N PRO A 72 13.00 4.70 10.41
CA PRO A 72 12.36 5.12 11.66
C PRO A 72 10.85 5.31 11.44
N TRP A 73 10.13 4.20 11.25
CA TRP A 73 8.67 4.21 11.12
C TRP A 73 8.04 4.70 12.42
N VAL A 74 7.03 5.56 12.29
CA VAL A 74 6.18 6.00 13.39
C VAL A 74 5.18 4.88 13.67
N LEU A 75 5.36 4.17 14.77
CA LEU A 75 4.53 3.04 15.16
C LEU A 75 3.44 3.47 16.15
N PRO A 76 2.25 2.84 16.11
CA PRO A 76 1.24 3.04 17.15
C PRO A 76 1.77 2.66 18.54
N PRO A 77 1.23 3.25 19.62
CA PRO A 77 1.54 2.84 20.99
C PRO A 77 1.35 1.33 21.17
N GLY A 78 2.31 0.67 21.81
CA GLY A 78 2.30 -0.79 22.04
C GLY A 78 2.79 -1.65 20.86
N MET A 79 3.10 -1.06 19.70
CA MET A 79 3.68 -1.80 18.57
C MET A 79 5.20 -1.63 18.52
N ASN A 80 5.93 -2.76 18.59
CA ASN A 80 7.38 -2.80 18.41
C ASN A 80 7.74 -2.91 16.92
N ALA A 81 8.86 -2.32 16.49
CA ALA A 81 9.43 -2.50 15.15
C ALA A 81 9.59 -3.97 14.73
N LYS A 82 9.77 -4.91 15.68
CA LYS A 82 9.77 -6.37 15.41
C LYS A 82 8.46 -6.90 14.82
N ALA A 83 7.34 -6.19 15.01
CA ALA A 83 6.03 -6.53 14.45
C ALA A 83 5.95 -6.23 12.95
N LEU A 84 6.78 -5.30 12.46
CA LEU A 84 6.95 -5.08 11.03
C LEU A 84 7.81 -6.18 10.41
N GLY A 85 7.51 -6.44 9.16
CA GLY A 85 8.29 -7.29 8.28
C GLY A 85 9.55 -6.60 7.76
N GLY A 86 10.12 -7.18 6.70
CA GLY A 86 11.23 -6.57 5.98
C GLY A 86 10.85 -5.27 5.28
N VAL A 87 11.85 -4.63 4.67
CA VAL A 87 11.70 -3.39 3.91
C VAL A 87 11.60 -3.71 2.42
N PHE A 88 10.51 -3.29 1.80
CA PHE A 88 10.32 -3.32 0.35
C PHE A 88 10.90 -2.06 -0.29
N LYS A 89 11.59 -2.21 -1.42
CA LYS A 89 11.95 -1.08 -2.29
C LYS A 89 10.78 -0.75 -3.22
N LEU A 90 10.48 0.53 -3.35
CA LEU A 90 9.35 1.06 -4.10
C LEU A 90 9.78 2.09 -5.13
N GLU A 91 9.09 2.07 -6.27
CA GLU A 91 9.07 3.17 -7.22
C GLU A 91 7.71 3.87 -7.14
N TRP A 92 7.68 5.10 -6.62
CA TRP A 92 6.46 5.91 -6.58
C TRP A 92 6.12 6.42 -7.96
N LEU A 93 4.99 5.95 -8.52
CA LEU A 93 4.52 6.31 -9.85
C LEU A 93 3.64 7.57 -9.82
N ASN A 94 2.83 7.72 -8.77
CA ASN A 94 2.08 8.94 -8.50
C ASN A 94 2.17 9.26 -7.00
N ARG A 95 2.49 10.52 -6.67
CA ARG A 95 2.68 11.02 -5.30
C ARG A 95 1.59 12.01 -4.88
N HIS A 96 0.59 12.25 -5.73
CA HIS A 96 -0.53 13.16 -5.47
C HIS A 96 -1.68 12.44 -4.77
N ASP A 97 -2.57 13.24 -4.20
CA ASP A 97 -3.72 12.72 -3.48
C ASP A 97 -4.94 12.56 -4.41
N LEU A 98 -5.64 11.44 -4.24
CA LEU A 98 -6.93 11.18 -4.88
C LEU A 98 -8.03 11.09 -3.82
N TRP A 99 -8.94 12.07 -3.83
CA TRP A 99 -10.08 12.11 -2.91
C TRP A 99 -11.05 10.96 -3.14
N PHE A 100 -11.59 10.39 -2.06
CA PHE A 100 -12.53 9.29 -2.17
C PHE A 100 -13.82 9.64 -2.91
N SER A 101 -14.20 10.92 -2.95
CA SER A 101 -15.33 11.41 -3.73
C SER A 101 -15.19 11.12 -5.23
N LYS A 102 -13.96 11.06 -5.75
CA LYS A 102 -13.67 10.78 -7.16
C LYS A 102 -13.73 9.28 -7.50
N CYS A 103 -13.66 8.39 -6.51
CA CYS A 103 -13.63 6.94 -6.72
C CYS A 103 -14.89 6.21 -6.19
N ILE A 104 -15.98 6.93 -5.91
CA ILE A 104 -17.22 6.35 -5.34
C ILE A 104 -17.86 5.28 -6.24
N HIS A 105 -17.62 5.35 -7.55
CA HIS A 105 -18.15 4.41 -8.53
C HIS A 105 -17.34 3.09 -8.58
N LEU A 106 -16.12 3.08 -8.03
CA LEU A 106 -15.26 1.92 -8.06
C LEU A 106 -15.58 0.96 -6.90
N ARG A 107 -15.96 -0.26 -7.26
CA ARG A 107 -16.26 -1.35 -6.32
C ARG A 107 -15.31 -2.50 -6.58
N ASN A 108 -14.85 -3.18 -5.53
CA ASN A 108 -13.90 -4.28 -5.63
C ASN A 108 -14.61 -5.63 -5.46
N PRO A 109 -14.81 -6.42 -6.54
CA PRO A 109 -15.42 -7.75 -6.46
C PRO A 109 -14.69 -8.71 -5.50
N TRP A 110 -13.38 -8.51 -5.28
CA TRP A 110 -12.57 -9.33 -4.38
C TRP A 110 -12.67 -8.94 -2.90
N ASN A 111 -13.64 -8.08 -2.57
CA ASN A 111 -13.93 -7.61 -1.23
C ASN A 111 -15.44 -7.36 -1.05
N ASP A 112 -16.25 -8.39 -1.30
CA ASP A 112 -17.72 -8.35 -1.20
C ASP A 112 -18.38 -7.25 -2.05
N ASN A 113 -17.74 -6.87 -3.16
CA ASN A 113 -18.17 -5.76 -4.02
C ASN A 113 -18.38 -4.42 -3.28
N LYS A 114 -17.68 -4.23 -2.15
CA LYS A 114 -17.63 -2.96 -1.41
C LYS A 114 -16.89 -1.91 -2.24
N GLU A 115 -17.15 -0.63 -1.96
CA GLU A 115 -16.39 0.47 -2.54
C GLU A 115 -14.88 0.27 -2.30
N VAL A 116 -14.04 0.61 -3.29
CA VAL A 116 -12.60 0.34 -3.23
C VAL A 116 -11.90 0.98 -2.02
N LYS A 117 -12.44 2.10 -1.52
CA LYS A 117 -11.96 2.79 -0.30
C LYS A 117 -12.20 1.99 0.99
N ILE A 118 -13.19 1.10 1.00
CA ILE A 118 -13.58 0.29 2.16
C ILE A 118 -12.75 -0.99 2.15
N CYS A 119 -11.53 -0.91 2.65
CA CYS A 119 -10.59 -2.01 2.63
C CYS A 119 -9.72 -2.06 3.90
N ARG A 120 -9.25 -3.28 4.22
CA ARG A 120 -8.26 -3.51 5.27
C ARG A 120 -6.85 -3.33 4.72
N ASP A 121 -5.87 -3.21 5.62
CA ASP A 121 -4.46 -3.18 5.23
C ASP A 121 -4.06 -4.46 4.49
N GLY A 122 -3.47 -4.32 3.30
CA GLY A 122 -3.08 -5.43 2.43
C GLY A 122 -4.24 -6.08 1.67
N GLN A 123 -5.40 -5.43 1.58
CA GLN A 123 -6.51 -5.92 0.76
C GLN A 123 -6.12 -5.91 -0.71
N GLU A 124 -6.33 -7.05 -1.38
CA GLU A 124 -6.11 -7.17 -2.82
C GLU A 124 -7.28 -6.55 -3.59
N VAL A 125 -6.97 -5.91 -4.72
CA VAL A 125 -7.93 -5.28 -5.63
C VAL A 125 -7.92 -6.00 -6.96
N GLU A 126 -9.12 -6.27 -7.48
CA GLU A 126 -9.31 -6.84 -8.82
C GLU A 126 -8.57 -5.98 -9.87
N PRO A 127 -7.87 -6.57 -10.87
CA PRO A 127 -6.98 -5.83 -11.75
C PRO A 127 -7.64 -4.72 -12.55
N GLY A 128 -8.84 -4.93 -13.09
CA GLY A 128 -9.57 -3.88 -13.80
C GLY A 128 -9.91 -2.70 -12.89
N VAL A 129 -10.39 -2.97 -11.67
CA VAL A 129 -10.69 -1.94 -10.66
C VAL A 129 -9.44 -1.23 -10.19
N GLY A 130 -8.33 -1.96 -9.98
CA GLY A 130 -7.06 -1.40 -9.55
C GLY A 130 -6.42 -0.51 -10.63
N GLU A 131 -6.51 -0.92 -11.90
CA GLU A 131 -6.05 -0.13 -13.03
C GLU A 131 -6.86 1.16 -13.17
N GLU A 132 -8.19 1.06 -13.12
CA GLU A 132 -9.07 2.23 -13.22
C GLU A 132 -8.84 3.19 -12.05
N LEU A 133 -8.67 2.67 -10.83
CA LEU A 133 -8.31 3.50 -9.68
C LEU A 133 -6.99 4.23 -9.92
N CYS A 134 -5.96 3.58 -10.47
CA CYS A 134 -4.70 4.23 -10.81
C CYS A 134 -4.84 5.31 -11.90
N ARG A 135 -5.78 5.18 -12.84
CA ARG A 135 -6.03 6.19 -13.90
C ARG A 135 -6.70 7.47 -13.38
N LEU A 136 -7.39 7.40 -12.24
CA LEU A 136 -8.05 8.57 -11.64
C LEU A 136 -7.10 9.53 -10.92
N PHE A 137 -5.85 9.13 -10.68
CA PHE A 137 -4.82 9.93 -9.99
C PHE A 137 -4.17 11.01 -10.87
#